data_AF-A0A7K4MWV5-F1
#
_entry.id   AF-A0A7K4MWV5-F1
#
_cell.length_a   1.000
_cell.length_b   1.000
_cell.length_c   1.000
_cell.angle_alpha   90.00
_cell.angle_beta   90.00
_cell.angle_gamma   90.00
#
_symmetry.space_group_name_H-M   'P 1'
#
loop_
_entity.id
_entity.type
_entity.pdbx_description
1 polymer ?
#
loop_
_entity_poly.entity_id
_entity_poly.type
_entity_poly.pdbx_seq_one_letter_code
_entity_poly.pdbx_strand_id
1 'polypeptide(L)'
;MKIEDIMEMWGEDSHIDDKDLDNESLKIPNLHQKYLDIYSKEKRKLSDLKTQWKVLFQQRWEVVISKNGRPPEHNIRISKSELEKHYVAADESLQKAEKILNEQEGKVDYLKSVLSMLENRSFHINNAINWRKFVAGLG
;
A
#
# COMPACT_ATOMS: atom_id res chain seq x y z
N MET A 1 9.19 -3.90 9.00
CA MET A 1 8.61 -2.55 9.15
C MET A 1 7.10 -2.67 9.25
N LYS A 2 6.53 -2.08 10.30
CA LYS A 2 5.09 -1.95 10.49
C LYS A 2 4.58 -0.71 9.73
N ILE A 3 3.26 -0.57 9.60
CA ILE A 3 2.70 0.59 8.90
C ILE A 3 2.85 1.86 9.75
N GLU A 4 2.74 1.72 11.07
CA GLU A 4 2.90 2.81 12.05
C GLU A 4 4.28 3.45 11.93
N ASP A 5 5.33 2.64 11.77
CA ASP A 5 6.70 3.13 11.56
C ASP A 5 6.80 4.02 10.30
N ILE A 6 6.11 3.65 9.22
CA ILE A 6 6.09 4.43 7.96
C ILE A 6 5.34 5.75 8.17
N MET A 7 4.24 5.72 8.92
CA MET A 7 3.42 6.89 9.23
C MET A 7 4.18 7.88 10.11
N GLU A 8 4.92 7.41 11.11
CA GLU A 8 5.77 8.23 11.96
C GLU A 8 6.89 8.91 11.16
N MET A 9 7.63 8.12 10.36
CA MET A 9 8.66 8.68 9.48
C MET A 9 8.10 9.75 8.54
N TRP A 10 6.92 9.51 7.96
CA TRP A 10 6.28 10.50 7.09
C TRP A 10 5.77 11.71 7.85
N GLY A 11 5.28 11.54 9.07
CA GLY A 11 4.90 12.65 9.95
C GLY A 11 6.04 13.65 10.11
N GLU A 12 7.25 13.15 10.33
CA GLU A 12 8.47 13.97 10.42
C GLU A 12 8.86 14.59 9.07
N ASP A 13 9.01 13.77 8.02
CA ASP A 13 9.49 14.21 6.71
C ASP A 13 8.51 15.12 5.95
N SER A 14 7.22 15.07 6.29
CA SER A 14 6.18 15.87 5.63
C SER A 14 6.22 17.34 6.01
N HIS A 15 6.84 17.69 7.14
CA HIS A 15 6.92 19.07 7.61
C HIS A 15 7.65 19.96 6.60
N ILE A 16 7.11 21.16 6.34
CA ILE A 16 7.73 22.16 5.48
C ILE A 16 8.13 23.33 6.38
N ASP A 17 9.44 23.58 6.49
CA ASP A 17 9.93 24.80 7.13
C ASP A 17 9.63 25.99 6.23
N ASP A 18 8.70 26.85 6.67
CA ASP A 18 8.31 28.00 5.89
C ASP A 18 9.46 29.02 5.79
N LYS A 19 10.41 29.06 6.72
CA LYS A 19 11.53 30.02 6.66
C LYS A 19 12.63 29.60 5.68
N ASP A 20 12.64 28.34 5.26
CA ASP A 20 13.73 27.70 4.50
C ASP A 20 13.21 27.02 3.22
N LEU A 21 12.29 27.69 2.50
CA LEU A 21 11.53 27.13 1.38
C LEU A 21 12.40 26.69 0.18
N ASP A 22 13.54 27.33 -0.04
CA ASP A 22 14.51 26.96 -1.07
C ASP A 22 15.17 25.62 -0.77
N ASN A 23 15.67 25.43 0.46
CA ASN A 23 16.19 24.14 0.88
C ASN A 23 15.10 23.07 0.96
N GLU A 24 13.89 23.41 1.39
CA GLU A 24 12.75 22.48 1.35
C GLU A 24 12.45 21.99 -0.07
N SER A 25 12.61 22.84 -1.08
CA SER A 25 12.49 22.44 -2.48
C SER A 25 13.61 21.49 -2.90
N LEU A 26 14.85 21.75 -2.47
CA LEU A 26 16.02 20.90 -2.78
C LEU A 26 15.97 19.54 -2.08
N LYS A 27 15.26 19.41 -0.95
CA LYS A 27 15.08 18.14 -0.23
C LYS A 27 14.13 17.16 -0.95
N ILE A 28 13.24 17.65 -1.82
CA ILE A 28 12.18 16.82 -2.45
C ILE A 28 12.74 15.58 -3.16
N PRO A 29 13.78 15.65 -4.01
CA PRO A 29 14.31 14.46 -4.69
C PRO A 29 14.87 13.41 -3.72
N ASN A 30 15.49 13.86 -2.61
CA ASN A 30 16.05 12.97 -1.59
C ASN A 30 14.94 12.24 -0.83
N LEU A 31 13.88 12.96 -0.44
CA LEU A 31 12.70 12.38 0.18
C LEU A 31 11.99 11.42 -0.80
N HIS A 32 11.84 11.82 -2.05
CA HIS A 32 11.24 10.97 -3.09
C HIS A 32 12.03 9.67 -3.25
N GLN A 33 13.36 9.73 -3.34
CA GLN A 33 14.19 8.54 -3.43
C GLN A 33 14.07 7.63 -2.19
N LYS A 34 14.04 8.21 -0.98
CA LYS A 34 13.84 7.47 0.29
C LYS A 34 12.54 6.66 0.24
N TYR A 35 11.41 7.31 -0.05
CA TYR A 35 10.11 6.65 -0.07
C TYR A 35 9.92 5.73 -1.27
N LEU A 36 10.56 6.02 -2.41
CA LEU A 36 10.50 5.17 -3.59
C LEU A 36 11.21 3.83 -3.36
N ASP A 37 12.34 3.83 -2.66
CA ASP A 37 13.05 2.60 -2.29
C ASP A 37 12.19 1.72 -1.36
N ILE A 38 11.59 2.33 -0.33
CA ILE A 38 10.69 1.63 0.60
C ILE A 38 9.48 1.08 -0.17
N TYR A 39 8.82 1.90 -0.98
CA TYR A 39 7.70 1.49 -1.82
C TYR A 39 8.05 0.30 -2.71
N SER A 40 9.20 0.35 -3.38
CA SER A 40 9.63 -0.70 -4.30
C SER A 40 9.85 -2.04 -3.58
N LYS A 41 10.45 -2.01 -2.39
CA LYS A 41 10.65 -3.20 -1.54
C LYS A 41 9.34 -3.79 -1.05
N GLU A 42 8.46 -2.95 -0.49
CA GLU A 42 7.17 -3.41 0.05
C GLU A 42 6.22 -3.87 -1.06
N LYS A 43 6.27 -3.26 -2.25
CA LYS A 43 5.51 -3.71 -3.44
C LYS A 43 5.98 -5.06 -3.96
N ARG A 44 7.29 -5.30 -3.99
CA ARG A 44 7.83 -6.63 -4.35
C ARG A 44 7.33 -7.69 -3.38
N LYS A 45 7.43 -7.42 -2.08
CA LYS A 45 6.93 -8.32 -1.04
C LYS A 45 5.43 -8.60 -1.18
N LEU A 46 4.63 -7.59 -1.52
CA LEU A 46 3.20 -7.79 -1.81
C LEU A 46 2.98 -8.73 -2.99
N SER A 47 3.75 -8.58 -4.07
CA SER A 47 3.68 -9.47 -5.23
C SER A 47 3.97 -10.94 -4.86
N ASP A 48 4.98 -11.15 -4.02
CA ASP A 48 5.35 -12.49 -3.54
C ASP A 48 4.23 -13.09 -2.69
N LEU A 49 3.67 -12.31 -1.75
CA LEU A 49 2.54 -12.74 -0.90
C LEU A 49 1.29 -13.05 -1.73
N LYS A 50 0.97 -12.26 -2.75
CA LYS A 50 -0.13 -12.53 -3.69
C LYS A 50 0.05 -13.87 -4.42
N THR A 51 1.29 -14.21 -4.77
CA THR A 51 1.61 -15.47 -5.42
C THR A 51 1.46 -16.64 -4.44
N GLN A 52 2.00 -16.50 -3.22
CA GLN A 52 1.88 -17.50 -2.17
C GLN A 52 0.42 -17.75 -1.78
N TRP A 53 -0.39 -16.70 -1.66
CA TRP A 53 -1.81 -16.80 -1.35
C TRP A 53 -2.56 -17.62 -2.41
N LYS A 54 -2.29 -17.41 -3.70
CA LYS A 54 -2.90 -18.19 -4.79
C LYS A 54 -2.58 -19.68 -4.69
N VAL A 55 -1.31 -20.01 -4.41
CA VAL A 55 -0.86 -21.40 -4.22
C VAL A 55 -1.54 -22.03 -3.00
N LEU A 56 -1.56 -21.32 -1.88
CA LEU A 56 -2.21 -21.79 -0.65
C LEU A 56 -3.71 -22.01 -0.87
N PHE A 57 -4.38 -21.06 -1.51
CA PHE A 57 -5.79 -21.18 -1.87
C PHE A 57 -6.05 -22.43 -2.69
N GLN A 58 -5.26 -22.67 -3.75
CA GLN A 58 -5.39 -23.86 -4.57
C GLN A 58 -5.16 -25.17 -3.78
N GLN A 59 -4.12 -25.23 -2.95
CA GLN A 59 -3.84 -26.42 -2.13
C GLN A 59 -4.98 -26.72 -1.15
N ARG A 60 -5.48 -25.69 -0.46
CA ARG A 60 -6.60 -25.83 0.48
C ARG A 60 -7.88 -26.21 -0.25
N TRP A 61 -8.10 -25.67 -1.44
CA TRP A 61 -9.24 -25.98 -2.30
C TRP A 61 -9.22 -27.44 -2.77
N GLU A 62 -8.10 -27.92 -3.29
CA GLU A 62 -7.91 -29.30 -3.74
C GLU A 62 -8.14 -30.30 -2.60
N VAL A 63 -7.74 -29.98 -1.37
CA VAL A 63 -8.02 -30.82 -0.19
C VAL A 63 -9.52 -30.93 0.09
N VAL A 64 -10.29 -29.85 -0.07
CA VAL A 64 -11.74 -29.88 0.18
C VAL A 64 -12.52 -30.58 -0.93
N ILE A 65 -12.09 -30.46 -2.18
CA ILE A 65 -12.64 -31.31 -3.26
C ILE A 65 -12.26 -32.79 -3.03
N SER A 66 -10.99 -33.07 -2.72
CA SER A 66 -10.47 -34.44 -2.64
C SER A 66 -10.94 -35.22 -1.42
N LYS A 67 -11.22 -34.57 -0.27
CA LYS A 67 -11.76 -35.25 0.92
C LYS A 67 -13.14 -35.90 0.72
N ASN A 68 -13.90 -35.51 -0.30
CA ASN A 68 -15.16 -36.16 -0.65
C ASN A 68 -15.04 -37.13 -1.84
N GLY A 69 -13.89 -37.21 -2.53
CA GLY A 69 -13.69 -38.10 -3.69
C GLY A 69 -14.70 -37.92 -4.83
N ARG A 70 -15.56 -36.90 -4.76
CA ARG A 70 -16.65 -36.60 -5.69
C ARG A 70 -16.73 -35.08 -5.87
N PRO A 71 -16.86 -34.58 -7.11
CA PRO A 71 -17.33 -33.21 -7.30
C PRO A 71 -18.63 -33.02 -6.51
N PRO A 72 -18.90 -31.82 -5.96
CA PRO A 72 -20.10 -31.60 -5.16
C PRO A 72 -21.35 -32.11 -5.89
N GLU A 73 -22.23 -32.84 -5.17
CA GLU A 73 -23.43 -33.49 -5.74
C GLU A 73 -24.38 -32.51 -6.42
N HIS A 74 -24.25 -31.24 -6.06
CA HIS A 74 -24.86 -30.14 -6.78
C HIS A 74 -23.77 -29.44 -7.55
N ASN A 75 -24.06 -29.17 -8.82
CA ASN A 75 -23.29 -28.26 -9.64
C ASN A 75 -23.40 -26.88 -8.99
N ILE A 76 -22.63 -26.63 -7.92
CA ILE A 76 -22.68 -25.37 -7.22
C ILE A 76 -22.03 -24.39 -8.18
N ARG A 77 -22.89 -23.74 -8.97
CA ARG A 77 -22.60 -22.57 -9.80
C ARG A 77 -22.31 -21.38 -8.90
N ILE A 78 -21.44 -21.57 -7.91
CA ILE A 78 -20.89 -20.45 -7.17
C ILE A 78 -19.81 -19.87 -8.06
N SER A 79 -19.87 -18.57 -8.29
CA SER A 79 -18.77 -17.88 -8.96
C SER A 79 -17.49 -18.04 -8.13
N LYS A 80 -16.32 -18.02 -8.78
CA LYS A 80 -15.03 -18.11 -8.10
C LYS A 80 -14.90 -17.11 -6.94
N SER A 81 -15.43 -15.90 -7.11
CA SER A 81 -15.39 -14.85 -6.07
C SER A 81 -16.26 -15.16 -4.86
N GLU A 82 -17.46 -15.67 -5.08
CA GLU A 82 -18.42 -16.00 -4.03
C GLU A 82 -17.99 -17.27 -3.27
N LEU A 83 -17.34 -18.19 -3.98
CA LEU A 83 -16.67 -19.34 -3.40
C LEU A 83 -15.43 -18.95 -2.57
N GLU A 84 -14.56 -18.09 -3.10
CA GLU A 84 -13.42 -17.51 -2.37
C GLU A 84 -13.90 -16.86 -1.06
N LYS A 85 -14.97 -16.05 -1.13
CA LYS A 85 -15.55 -15.38 0.04
C LYS A 85 -15.99 -16.35 1.14
N HIS A 86 -16.74 -17.39 0.80
CA HIS A 86 -17.25 -18.34 1.80
C HIS A 86 -16.15 -19.29 2.31
N TYR A 87 -15.23 -19.70 1.45
CA TYR A 87 -14.19 -20.66 1.79
C TYR A 87 -13.06 -20.04 2.60
N VAL A 88 -12.59 -18.86 2.21
CA VAL A 88 -11.57 -18.11 2.96
C VAL A 88 -12.10 -17.78 4.35
N ALA A 89 -13.36 -17.36 4.49
CA ALA A 89 -13.98 -17.08 5.78
C ALA A 89 -14.12 -18.32 6.69
N ALA A 90 -14.04 -19.54 6.15
CA ALA A 90 -14.15 -20.78 6.91
C ALA A 90 -12.78 -21.44 7.22
N ASP A 91 -11.69 -20.98 6.59
CA ASP A 91 -10.37 -21.60 6.68
C ASP A 91 -9.36 -20.69 7.41
N GLU A 92 -8.95 -21.09 8.61
CA GLU A 92 -8.04 -20.30 9.46
C GLU A 92 -6.69 -19.98 8.79
N SER A 93 -6.16 -20.88 7.96
CA SER A 93 -4.89 -20.66 7.26
C SER A 93 -5.04 -19.60 6.16
N LEU A 94 -6.16 -19.64 5.42
CA LEU A 94 -6.47 -18.63 4.41
C LEU A 94 -6.75 -17.27 5.05
N GLN A 95 -7.48 -17.21 6.17
CA GLN A 95 -7.70 -15.97 6.92
C GLN A 95 -6.39 -15.33 7.39
N LYS A 96 -5.47 -16.13 7.94
CA LYS A 96 -4.15 -15.64 8.38
C LYS A 96 -3.35 -15.08 7.21
N ALA A 97 -3.33 -15.77 6.08
CA ALA A 97 -2.64 -15.32 4.88
C ALA A 97 -3.27 -14.04 4.30
N GLU A 98 -4.60 -13.95 4.27
CA GLU A 98 -5.34 -12.78 3.81
C GLU A 98 -5.08 -11.56 4.71
N LYS A 99 -5.05 -11.74 6.04
CA LYS A 99 -4.70 -10.66 6.98
C LYS A 99 -3.31 -10.08 6.67
N ILE A 100 -2.31 -10.93 6.48
CA ILE A 100 -0.94 -10.51 6.14
C ILE A 100 -0.92 -9.76 4.80
N LEU A 101 -1.70 -10.23 3.83
CA LEU A 101 -1.82 -9.61 2.51
C LEU A 101 -2.41 -8.21 2.62
N ASN A 102 -3.53 -8.06 3.34
CA ASN A 102 -4.21 -6.78 3.56
C ASN A 102 -3.32 -5.77 4.29
N GLU A 103 -2.58 -6.21 5.33
CA GLU A 103 -1.61 -5.36 6.01
C GLU A 103 -0.49 -4.89 5.07
N GLN A 104 -0.04 -5.77 4.16
CA GLN A 104 0.98 -5.43 3.19
C GLN A 104 0.45 -4.48 2.10
N GLU A 105 -0.79 -4.67 1.64
CA GLU A 105 -1.47 -3.75 0.72
C GLU A 105 -1.60 -2.35 1.31
N GLY A 106 -2.05 -2.25 2.57
CA GLY A 106 -2.15 -0.97 3.27
C GLY A 106 -0.84 -0.19 3.30
N LYS A 107 0.30 -0.85 3.49
CA LYS A 107 1.63 -0.21 3.43
C LYS A 107 1.94 0.33 2.04
N VAL A 108 1.70 -0.47 1.00
CA VAL A 108 1.98 -0.11 -0.39
C VAL A 108 1.12 1.08 -0.82
N ASP A 109 -0.15 1.09 -0.45
CA ASP A 109 -1.09 2.16 -0.78
C ASP A 109 -0.74 3.45 -0.03
N TYR A 110 -0.39 3.35 1.26
CA TYR A 110 0.09 4.51 2.02
C TYR A 110 1.36 5.11 1.40
N LEU A 111 2.38 4.29 1.09
CA LEU A 111 3.61 4.76 0.45
C LEU A 111 3.35 5.39 -0.93
N LYS A 112 2.41 4.85 -1.69
CA LYS A 112 1.97 5.46 -2.96
C LYS A 112 1.37 6.84 -2.74
N SER A 113 0.56 7.01 -1.69
CA SER A 113 0.01 8.33 -1.32
C SER A 113 1.11 9.32 -0.92
N VAL A 114 2.13 8.88 -0.19
CA VAL A 114 3.31 9.69 0.19
C VAL A 114 4.07 10.17 -1.04
N LEU A 115 4.36 9.26 -1.98
CA LEU A 115 5.03 9.61 -3.23
C LEU A 115 4.24 10.66 -4.03
N SER A 116 2.93 10.51 -4.12
CA SER A 116 2.07 11.51 -4.77
C SER A 116 2.08 12.86 -4.05
N MET A 117 2.15 12.87 -2.72
CA MET A 117 2.30 14.12 -1.97
C MET A 117 3.65 14.79 -2.25
N LEU A 118 4.73 14.01 -2.36
CA LEU A 118 6.07 14.51 -2.71
C LEU A 118 6.13 15.09 -4.12
N GLU A 119 5.46 14.46 -5.10
CA GLU A 119 5.31 15.00 -6.46
C GLU A 119 4.64 16.39 -6.45
N ASN A 120 3.64 16.58 -5.58
CA ASN A 120 2.93 17.85 -5.43
C ASN A 120 3.63 18.85 -4.49
N ARG A 121 4.67 18.44 -3.74
CA ARG A 121 5.33 19.28 -2.73
C ARG A 121 5.93 20.55 -3.32
N SER A 122 6.50 20.49 -4.52
CA SER A 122 7.03 21.66 -5.25
C SER A 122 5.94 22.71 -5.52
N PHE A 123 4.71 22.28 -5.81
CA PHE A 123 3.59 23.19 -6.02
C PHE A 123 3.19 23.90 -4.73
N HIS A 124 3.14 23.19 -3.60
CA HIS A 124 2.86 23.78 -2.29
C HIS A 124 3.91 24.81 -1.88
N ILE A 125 5.19 24.51 -2.10
CA ILE A 125 6.30 25.44 -1.83
C ILE A 125 6.17 26.69 -2.73
N ASN A 126 5.93 26.52 -4.02
CA ASN A 126 5.74 27.64 -4.94
C ASN A 126 4.56 28.53 -4.54
N ASN A 127 3.44 27.95 -4.09
CA ASN A 127 2.30 28.73 -3.59
C ASN A 127 2.66 29.53 -2.34
N ALA A 128 3.44 28.96 -1.41
CA ALA A 128 3.92 29.68 -0.24
C ALA A 128 4.84 30.86 -0.63
N ILE A 129 5.75 30.65 -1.59
CA ILE A 129 6.62 31.70 -2.12
C ILE A 129 5.79 32.82 -2.78
N ASN A 130 4.81 32.46 -3.61
CA ASN A 130 3.94 33.41 -4.29
C ASN A 130 3.11 34.24 -3.30
N TRP A 131 2.59 33.60 -2.26
CA TRP A 131 1.88 34.31 -1.18
C TRP A 131 2.78 35.33 -0.48
N ARG A 132 4.05 34.98 -0.22
CA ARG A 132 5.01 35.93 0.37
C ARG A 132 5.32 37.12 -0.53
N LYS A 133 5.49 36.88 -1.83
CA LYS A 133 5.67 37.96 -2.82
C LYS A 133 4.47 38.90 -2.81
N PHE A 134 3.25 38.34 -2.80
CA PHE A 134 2.02 39.11 -2.74
C PHE A 134 1.94 39.98 -1.48
N VAL A 135 2.19 39.41 -0.29
CA VAL A 135 2.18 40.16 0.98
C VAL A 135 3.27 41.25 1.02
N ALA A 136 4.40 41.04 0.34
CA ALA A 136 5.47 42.03 0.20
C ALA A 136 5.20 43.11 -0.86
N GLY A 137 4.05 43.08 -1.56
CA GLY A 137 3.72 44.02 -2.63
C GLY A 137 4.51 43.79 -3.93
N LEU A 138 5.06 42.58 -4.11
CA LEU A 138 5.84 42.16 -5.28
C LEU A 138 5.02 41.23 -6.22
N GLY A 139 3.69 41.28 -6.11
CA GLY A 139 2.73 40.43 -6.82
C GLY A 139 2.07 41.09 -8.01
#